data_AF-A0A919HAG5-F1
#
_entry.id   AF-A0A919HAG5-F1
#
_cell.length_a   1.000
_cell.length_b   1.000
_cell.length_c   1.000
_cell.angle_alpha   90.00
_cell.angle_beta   90.00
_cell.angle_gamma   90.00
#
_symmetry.space_group_name_H-M   'P 1'
#
loop_
_entity.id
_entity.type
_entity.pdbx_description
1 polymer ?
#
loop_
_entity_poly.entity_id
_entity_poly.type
_entity_poly.pdbx_seq_one_letter_code
_entity_poly.pdbx_strand_id
1 'polypeptide(L)'
;MNWVTILRFAQILDLRFSDFELGLDLSNRQEFAYALIRLVDSDILKSFADSKVLTRTAMPALNESDLYHYRIAFDDHGTYDIVCTSVEVSYERVAA
;
A
#
# COMPACT_ATOMS: atom_id res chain seq x y z
N MET A 1 -3.33 22.32 -19.92
CA MET A 1 -3.04 20.91 -20.27
C MET A 1 -2.65 20.22 -18.99
N ASN A 2 -3.37 19.16 -18.60
CA ASN A 2 -3.19 18.52 -17.31
C ASN A 2 -2.47 17.19 -17.50
N TRP A 3 -1.41 16.98 -16.73
CA TRP A 3 -0.72 15.70 -16.62
C TRP A 3 -1.23 14.98 -15.39
N VAL A 4 -1.47 13.69 -15.51
CA VAL A 4 -1.85 12.82 -14.41
C VAL A 4 -0.71 11.87 -14.12
N THR A 5 -0.30 11.81 -12.85
CA THR A 5 0.62 10.78 -12.36
C THR A 5 -0.21 9.57 -11.97
N ILE A 6 0.15 8.40 -12.49
CA ILE A 6 -0.53 7.14 -12.24
C ILE A 6 0.44 6.25 -11.47
N LEU A 7 -0.03 5.78 -10.32
CA LEU A 7 0.66 4.80 -9.49
C LEU A 7 -0.06 3.46 -9.61
N ARG A 8 0.64 2.41 -10.02
CA ARG A 8 0.11 1.05 -10.13
C ARG A 8 0.86 0.12 -9.19
N PHE A 9 0.13 -0.60 -8.34
CA PHE A 9 0.69 -1.64 -7.48
C PHE A 9 0.54 -2.99 -8.16
N ALA A 10 1.65 -3.66 -8.46
CA ALA A 10 1.63 -4.95 -9.14
C ALA A 10 1.47 -6.09 -8.14
N GLN A 11 0.69 -7.10 -8.51
CA GLN A 11 0.50 -8.33 -7.74
C GLN A 11 0.15 -8.05 -6.27
N ILE A 12 -0.96 -7.34 -6.05
CA ILE A 12 -1.46 -7.06 -4.70
C ILE A 12 -1.80 -8.38 -4.02
N LEU A 13 -1.16 -8.65 -2.89
CA LEU A 13 -1.37 -9.82 -2.06
C LEU A 13 -2.37 -9.55 -0.92
N ASP A 14 -2.40 -8.32 -0.43
CA ASP A 14 -3.33 -7.88 0.61
C ASP A 14 -3.67 -6.41 0.43
N LEU A 15 -4.92 -6.07 0.72
CA LEU A 15 -5.46 -4.71 0.68
C LEU A 15 -6.39 -4.53 1.86
N ARG A 16 -6.03 -3.61 2.77
CA ARG A 16 -6.82 -3.33 3.97
C ARG A 16 -7.21 -1.86 3.98
N PHE A 17 -8.48 -1.62 4.31
CA PHE A 17 -9.00 -0.28 4.54
C PHE A 17 -9.21 -0.07 6.04
N SER A 18 -8.84 1.09 6.54
CA SER A 18 -9.14 1.54 7.90
C SER A 18 -9.76 2.93 7.84
N ASP A 19 -10.97 3.02 8.37
CA ASP A 19 -11.70 4.28 8.51
C ASP A 19 -11.16 5.05 9.72
N PHE A 20 -10.95 6.35 9.57
CA PHE A 20 -10.54 7.23 10.66
C PHE A 20 -11.61 7.35 11.75
N GLU A 21 -12.89 7.20 11.41
CA GLU A 21 -14.00 7.28 12.37
C GLU A 21 -14.03 6.11 13.38
N LEU A 22 -13.32 5.00 13.09
CA LEU A 22 -13.32 3.78 13.92
C LEU A 22 -12.18 3.68 14.94
N GLY A 23 -11.49 4.79 15.24
CA GLY A 23 -10.64 4.89 16.43
C GLY A 23 -9.13 4.80 16.21
N LEU A 24 -8.63 5.18 15.04
CA LEU A 24 -7.22 5.52 14.89
C LEU A 24 -6.98 6.83 15.65
N ASP A 25 -6.16 6.78 16.70
CA ASP A 25 -5.72 7.98 17.42
C ASP A 25 -5.03 8.94 16.44
N LEU A 26 -5.75 10.01 16.08
CA LEU A 26 -5.34 11.07 15.14
C LEU A 26 -4.26 11.98 15.74
N SER A 27 -3.35 11.42 16.53
CA SER A 27 -2.37 12.17 17.32
C SER A 27 -1.35 12.91 16.44
N ASN A 28 -1.17 12.52 15.17
CA ASN A 28 -0.28 13.20 14.23
C ASN A 28 -0.93 13.50 12.87
N ARG A 29 -1.77 14.56 12.81
CA ARG A 29 -2.43 15.04 11.57
C ARG A 29 -1.51 15.25 10.35
N GLN A 30 -0.20 15.45 10.56
CA GLN A 30 0.75 15.63 9.44
C GLN A 30 1.04 14.33 8.68
N GLU A 31 0.83 13.16 9.29
CA GLU A 31 1.01 11.85 8.65
C GLU A 31 -0.17 11.47 7.72
N PHE A 32 -1.27 12.24 7.78
CA PHE A 32 -2.52 11.94 7.09
C PHE A 32 -2.87 12.90 5.95
N ALA A 33 -2.06 13.95 5.73
CA ALA A 33 -2.17 14.77 4.52
C ALA A 33 -1.78 13.89 3.33
N TYR A 34 -2.65 13.74 2.32
CA TYR A 34 -2.44 12.97 1.08
C TYR A 34 -1.02 12.43 0.88
N ALA A 35 -0.76 11.27 1.48
CA ALA A 35 0.58 10.70 1.58
C ALA A 35 0.58 9.25 1.11
N LEU A 36 1.60 8.92 0.33
CA LEU A 36 2.01 7.55 0.07
C LEU A 36 3.31 7.31 0.84
N ILE A 37 3.26 6.44 1.83
CA ILE A 37 4.43 6.05 2.63
C ILE A 37 4.74 4.57 2.41
N ARG A 38 6.03 4.25 2.32
CA ARG A 38 6.49 2.86 2.37
C ARG A 38 6.80 2.51 3.82
N LEU A 39 6.21 1.43 4.31
CA LEU A 39 6.46 0.91 5.65
C LEU A 39 7.58 -0.14 5.57
N VAL A 40 8.73 0.18 6.17
CA VAL A 40 9.96 -0.65 6.10
C VAL A 40 10.06 -1.70 7.19
N ASP A 41 9.37 -1.51 8.33
CA ASP A 41 9.29 -2.48 9.43
C ASP A 41 7.82 -2.85 9.64
N SER A 42 7.28 -3.60 8.69
CA SER A 42 5.85 -3.91 8.63
C SER A 42 5.52 -5.23 9.30
N ASP A 43 4.74 -5.19 10.38
CA ASP A 43 4.22 -6.39 11.03
C ASP A 43 3.30 -7.21 10.12
N ILE A 44 2.66 -6.56 9.14
CA ILE A 44 1.88 -7.26 8.11
C ILE A 44 2.80 -8.11 7.24
N LEU A 45 3.96 -7.58 6.81
CA LEU A 45 4.93 -8.35 6.01
C LEU A 45 5.50 -9.53 6.81
N LYS A 46 5.87 -9.30 8.08
CA LYS A 46 6.33 -10.37 8.98
C LYS A 46 5.28 -11.47 9.13
N SER A 47 4.01 -11.09 9.34
CA SER A 47 2.90 -12.04 9.41
C SER A 47 2.73 -12.85 8.11
N PHE A 48 2.91 -12.23 6.95
CA PHE A 48 2.90 -12.92 5.65
C PHE A 48 4.06 -13.91 5.49
N ALA A 49 5.27 -13.54 5.93
CA ALA A 49 6.43 -14.41 5.95
C ALA A 49 6.22 -15.63 6.89
N ASP A 50 5.73 -15.38 8.10
CA ASP A 50 5.51 -16.40 9.14
C ASP A 50 4.37 -17.37 8.80
N SER A 51 3.32 -16.87 8.16
CA SER A 51 2.12 -17.67 7.85
C SER A 51 2.33 -18.73 6.76
N LYS A 52 3.51 -18.77 6.11
CA LYS A 52 3.81 -19.61 4.93
C LYS A 52 2.81 -19.44 3.79
N VAL A 53 1.98 -18.41 3.79
CA VAL A 53 0.98 -18.15 2.74
C VAL A 53 1.65 -17.97 1.38
N LEU A 54 2.88 -17.43 1.37
CA LEU A 54 3.73 -17.26 0.20
C LEU A 54 4.16 -18.58 -0.47
N THR A 55 3.99 -19.73 0.21
CA THR A 55 4.26 -21.06 -0.35
C THR A 55 3.03 -21.79 -0.89
N ARG A 56 1.82 -21.22 -0.74
CA ARG A 56 0.55 -21.86 -1.15
C ARG A 56 -0.09 -21.28 -2.40
N THR A 57 0.40 -20.16 -2.91
CA THR A 57 -0.05 -19.58 -4.19
C THR A 57 0.79 -20.13 -5.34
N ALA A 58 0.20 -20.24 -6.54
CA ALA A 58 0.87 -20.72 -7.76
C ALA A 58 1.96 -19.77 -8.30
N MET A 59 2.42 -18.83 -7.48
CA MET A 59 3.51 -17.92 -7.77
C MET A 59 4.81 -18.53 -7.23
N PRO A 60 5.95 -18.30 -7.88
CA PRO A 60 7.24 -18.71 -7.32
C PRO A 60 7.34 -18.20 -5.88
N ALA A 61 7.86 -19.03 -4.97
CA ALA A 61 7.92 -18.75 -3.54
C ALA A 61 8.44 -17.33 -3.30
N LEU A 62 7.53 -16.40 -3.02
CA LEU A 62 7.86 -15.00 -2.78
C LEU A 62 8.54 -14.94 -1.42
N ASN A 63 9.71 -14.31 -1.35
CA ASN A 63 10.36 -14.04 -0.08
C ASN A 63 9.87 -12.71 0.47
N GLU A 64 10.05 -12.48 1.77
CA GLU A 64 9.75 -11.19 2.39
C GLU A 64 10.45 -10.01 1.68
N SER A 65 11.67 -10.23 1.17
CA SER A 65 12.42 -9.22 0.41
C SER A 65 11.76 -8.80 -0.91
N ASP A 66 10.85 -9.63 -1.43
CA ASP A 66 10.13 -9.39 -2.68
C ASP A 66 8.82 -8.63 -2.45
N LEU A 67 8.49 -8.34 -1.18
CA LEU A 67 7.26 -7.68 -0.79
C LEU A 67 7.50 -6.25 -0.32
N TYR A 68 6.52 -5.42 -0.63
CA TYR A 68 6.47 -4.03 -0.25
C TYR A 68 5.15 -3.76 0.45
N HIS A 69 5.21 -3.01 1.54
CA HIS A 69 4.03 -2.52 2.22
C HIS A 69 3.95 -1.00 2.05
N TYR A 70 2.85 -0.54 1.47
CA TYR A 70 2.55 0.87 1.28
C TYR A 70 1.30 1.24 2.04
N ARG A 71 1.30 2.42 2.65
CA ARG A 71 0.10 3.04 3.19
C ARG A 71 -0.23 4.29 2.38
N ILE A 72 -1.47 4.39 1.93
CA ILE A 72 -2.03 5.60 1.34
C ILE A 72 -3.02 6.18 2.33
N ALA A 73 -2.82 7.44 2.73
CA ALA A 73 -3.77 8.20 3.52
C ALA A 73 -4.55 9.17 2.62
N PHE A 74 -5.86 9.18 2.78
CA PHE A 74 -6.77 10.13 2.15
C PHE A 74 -7.50 10.88 3.25
N ASP A 75 -7.22 12.19 3.40
CA ASP A 75 -7.73 13.13 4.40
C ASP A 75 -8.89 12.60 5.28
N ASP A 76 -10.14 12.88 4.93
CA ASP A 76 -11.33 12.51 5.71
C ASP A 76 -11.88 11.11 5.35
N HIS A 77 -11.16 10.33 4.56
CA HIS A 77 -11.66 9.08 4.01
C HIS A 77 -11.09 7.85 4.71
N GLY A 78 -9.80 7.86 5.07
CA GLY A 78 -9.17 6.72 5.73
C GLY A 78 -7.79 6.40 5.17
N THR A 79 -7.27 5.25 5.59
CA THR A 79 -6.01 4.70 5.10
C THR A 79 -6.20 3.38 4.37
N TYR A 80 -5.41 3.18 3.32
CA TYR A 80 -5.26 1.91 2.62
C TYR A 80 -3.87 1.36 2.87
N ASP A 81 -3.79 0.17 3.46
CA ASP A 81 -2.57 -0.62 3.56
C ASP A 81 -2.53 -1.63 2.40
N ILE A 82 -1.45 -1.59 1.61
CA ILE A 82 -1.30 -2.32 0.36
C ILE A 82 -0.02 -3.14 0.43
N VAL A 83 -0.16 -4.46 0.35
CA VAL A 83 0.98 -5.38 0.22
C VAL A 83 1.10 -5.82 -1.24
N CYS A 84 2.23 -5.51 -1.87
CA CYS A 84 2.45 -5.78 -3.30
C CYS A 84 3.91 -6.17 -3.59
N THR A 85 4.19 -6.65 -4.80
CA THR A 85 5.56 -7.02 -5.21
C THR A 85 6.31 -5.90 -5.92
N SER A 86 5.59 -4.91 -6.47
CA SER A 86 6.20 -3.70 -7.02
C SER A 86 5.22 -2.54 -7.07
N VAL A 87 5.78 -1.34 -7.28
CA VAL A 87 5.02 -0.13 -7.63
C VAL A 87 5.58 0.45 -8.92
N GLU A 88 4.71 0.78 -9.85
CA GLU A 88 5.02 1.39 -11.13
C GLU A 88 4.47 2.81 -11.17
N VAL A 89 5.26 3.73 -11.71
CA VAL A 89 4.88 5.14 -11.88
C VAL A 89 4.86 5.45 -13.37
N SER A 90 3.72 5.94 -13.85
CA SER A 90 3.56 6.41 -15.23
C SER A 90 2.89 7.78 -15.28
N TYR A 91 3.01 8.47 -16.41
CA TYR A 91 2.44 9.80 -16.62
C TYR A 91 1.58 9.80 -17.88
N GLU A 92 0.34 10.26 -17.74
CA GLU A 92 -0.61 10.35 -18.85
C GLU A 92 -1.03 11.80 -19.10
N ARG A 93 -1.18 12.17 -20.38
CA ARG A 93 -1.73 13.47 -20.77
C ARG A 93 -3.24 13.34 -20.87
N VAL A 94 -3.96 14.18 -20.14
CA VAL A 94 -5.40 14.28 -20.27
C VAL A 94 -5.70 15.44 -21.21
N ALA A 95 -6.30 15.12 -22.37
CA ALA A 95 -6.89 16.13 -23.24
C ALA A 95 -8.11 16.70 -22.52
N ALA A 96 -8.17 18.03 -22.44
CA ALA A 96 -9.31 18.76 -21.84
C ALA A 96 -10.57 18.57 -22.69
#